data_AF-A0A2N9N9T9-F1
#
_entry.id   AF-A0A2N9N9T9-F1
#
_cell.length_a   1.000
_cell.length_b   1.000
_cell.length_c   1.000
_cell.angle_alpha   90.00
_cell.angle_beta   90.00
_cell.angle_gamma   90.00
#
_symmetry.space_group_name_H-M   'P 1'
#
loop_
_entity.id
_entity.type
_entity.pdbx_description
1 polymer ?
#
loop_
_entity_poly.entity_id
_entity_poly.type
_entity_poly.pdbx_seq_one_letter_code
_entity_poly.pdbx_strand_id
1 'polypeptide(L)' 'MPTPSEPKPDQNPVQAAEHVASAHQLLKELQQKVGHHPELGEAITKLEMALNILAIQTGGLL' A
#
# COMPACT_ATOMS: atom_id res chain seq x y z
N MET A 1 35.24 -3.36 18.20
CA MET A 1 34.77 -3.87 16.90
C MET A 1 33.43 -3.21 16.62
N PRO A 2 33.19 -2.55 15.48
CA PRO A 2 31.86 -2.03 15.20
C PRO A 2 30.96 -3.20 14.81
N THR A 3 29.79 -3.26 15.44
CA THR A 3 28.73 -4.24 15.15
C THR A 3 28.19 -4.03 13.73
N PRO A 4 27.80 -5.10 13.00
CA PRO A 4 27.19 -4.95 11.70
C PRO A 4 25.88 -4.20 11.89
N SER A 5 25.75 -3.04 11.23
CA SER A 5 24.46 -2.37 11.12
C SER A 5 23.48 -3.37 10.52
N GLU A 6 22.38 -3.63 11.22
CA GLU A 6 21.24 -4.37 10.69
C GLU A 6 20.97 -3.88 9.25
N PRO A 7 20.73 -4.80 8.29
CA PRO A 7 20.40 -4.39 6.94
C PRO A 7 19.15 -3.51 7.06
N LYS A 8 19.26 -2.26 6.62
CA LYS A 8 18.08 -1.40 6.40
C LYS A 8 17.06 -2.27 5.68
N PRO A 9 15.80 -2.36 6.14
CA PRO A 9 14.80 -3.09 5.38
C PRO A 9 14.84 -2.50 3.98
N ASP A 10 15.26 -3.31 3.02
CA ASP A 10 15.28 -2.95 1.62
C ASP A 10 13.87 -2.46 1.31
N GLN A 11 13.69 -1.13 1.25
CA GLN A 11 12.44 -0.50 0.89
C GLN A 11 12.30 -0.65 -0.62
N ASN A 12 12.22 -1.91 -1.07
CA ASN A 12 12.07 -2.24 -2.46
C ASN A 12 10.70 -1.72 -2.88
N PRO A 13 10.62 -0.75 -3.80
CA PRO A 13 9.34 -0.18 -4.24
C PRO A 13 8.38 -1.27 -4.74
N VAL A 14 8.92 -2.36 -5.31
CA VAL A 14 8.18 -3.57 -5.70
C VAL A 14 7.43 -4.21 -4.53
N GLN A 15 8.08 -4.36 -3.36
CA GLN A 15 7.42 -4.91 -2.18
C GLN A 15 6.35 -3.97 -1.64
N ALA A 16 6.58 -2.64 -1.71
CA ALA A 16 5.57 -1.67 -1.31
C ALA A 16 4.33 -1.75 -2.22
N ALA A 17 4.51 -1.87 -3.53
CA ALA A 17 3.41 -2.06 -4.47
C ALA A 17 2.64 -3.36 -4.20
N GLU A 18 3.33 -4.48 -3.93
CA GLU A 18 2.69 -5.77 -3.59
C GLU A 18 1.90 -5.70 -2.27
N HIS A 19 2.47 -5.06 -1.25
CA HIS A 19 1.78 -4.86 0.03
C HIS A 19 0.54 -4.00 -0.12
N VAL A 20 0.58 -2.96 -0.94
CA VAL A 20 -0.59 -2.10 -1.15
C VAL A 20 -1.64 -2.78 -2.04
N ALA A 21 -1.25 -3.51 -3.08
CA ALA A 21 -2.16 -4.33 -3.86
C ALA A 21 -2.89 -5.36 -2.98
N SER A 22 -2.15 -6.02 -2.07
CA SER A 22 -2.72 -6.95 -1.09
C SER A 22 -3.68 -6.26 -0.12
N ALA A 23 -3.33 -5.07 0.38
CA ALA A 23 -4.20 -4.28 1.27
C ALA A 23 -5.49 -3.84 0.56
N HIS A 24 -5.39 -3.38 -0.69
CA HIS A 24 -6.54 -3.00 -1.51
C HIS A 24 -7.48 -4.18 -1.74
N GLN A 25 -6.93 -5.36 -2.05
CA GLN A 25 -7.72 -6.58 -2.25
C GLN A 25 -8.43 -7.00 -0.95
N LEU A 26 -7.75 -6.92 0.19
CA LEU A 26 -8.32 -7.22 1.50
C LEU A 26 -9.47 -6.27 1.86
N LEU A 27 -9.30 -4.96 1.61
CA LEU A 27 -10.35 -3.96 1.84
C LEU A 27 -11.56 -4.22 0.94
N LYS A 28 -11.35 -4.58 -0.33
CA LYS A 28 -12.43 -4.92 -1.26
C LYS A 28 -13.18 -6.18 -0.85
N GLU A 29 -12.47 -7.20 -0.38
CA GLU A 29 -13.09 -8.40 0.22
C GLU A 29 -13.86 -8.07 1.50
N LEU A 30 -13.34 -7.19 2.35
CA LEU A 30 -14.06 -6.68 3.52
C LEU A 30 -15.33 -5.95 3.11
N GLN A 31 -15.29 -5.13 2.06
CA GLN A 31 -16.48 -4.44 1.54
C GLN A 31 -17.57 -5.43 1.12
N GLN A 32 -17.19 -6.55 0.52
CA GLN A 32 -18.14 -7.60 0.12
C GLN A 32 -18.69 -8.36 1.34
N LYS A 33 -17.86 -8.63 2.35
CA LYS A 33 -18.24 -9.42 3.54
C LYS A 33 -19.03 -8.63 4.57
N VAL A 34 -18.67 -7.37 4.80
CA VAL A 34 -19.20 -6.54 5.88
C VAL A 34 -20.42 -5.71 5.42
N GLY A 35 -20.66 -5.63 4.11
CA GLY A 35 -21.77 -4.87 3.53
C GLY A 35 -21.34 -3.46 3.07
N HIS A 36 -22.28 -2.69 2.54
CA HIS A 36 -21.99 -1.37 1.98
C HIS A 36 -21.68 -0.34 3.08
N HIS A 37 -20.40 -0.23 3.43
CA HIS A 37 -19.87 0.81 4.31
C HIS A 37 -19.23 1.92 3.49
N PRO A 38 -19.84 3.12 3.41
CA PRO A 38 -19.27 4.24 2.67
C PRO A 38 -17.89 4.64 3.19
N GLU A 39 -17.63 4.47 4.50
CA GLU A 39 -16.33 4.73 5.12
C GLU A 39 -15.24 3.81 4.56
N LEU A 40 -15.59 2.56 4.23
CA LEU A 40 -14.66 1.58 3.69
C LEU A 40 -14.32 1.88 2.23
N GLY A 41 -15.31 2.32 1.45
CA GLY A 41 -15.10 2.83 0.09
C GLY A 41 -14.23 4.09 0.06
N GLU A 42 -14.43 4.99 1.03
CA GLU A 42 -13.59 6.18 1.19
C GLU A 42 -12.15 5.82 1.56
N ALA A 43 -11.95 4.82 2.45
CA ALA A 43 -10.62 4.32 2.80
C ALA A 43 -9.89 3.70 1.60
N ILE A 44 -10.59 2.89 0.79
CA ILE A 44 -10.07 2.33 -0.47
C ILE A 44 -9.66 3.46 -1.42
N THR A 45 -10.53 4.45 -1.63
CA THR A 45 -10.27 5.58 -2.54
C THR A 45 -9.06 6.40 -2.07
N LYS A 46 -8.94 6.67 -0.76
CA LYS A 46 -7.78 7.37 -0.19
C LYS A 46 -6.49 6.58 -0.37
N LEU A 47 -6.54 5.26 -0.25
CA LEU A 47 -5.39 4.39 -0.49
C LEU A 47 -4.94 4.45 -1.96
N GLU A 48 -5.86 4.33 -2.91
CA GLU A 48 -5.58 4.46 -4.35
C GLU A 48 -5.02 5.85 -4.71
N MET A 49 -5.55 6.91 -4.10
CA MET A 49 -5.08 8.27 -4.33
C MET A 49 -3.66 8.47 -3.78
N ALA A 50 -3.37 7.96 -2.58
CA ALA A 50 -2.04 8.01 -1.99
C ALA A 50 -1.02 7.26 -2.85
N LEU A 51 -1.40 6.09 -3.38
CA LEU A 51 -0.58 5.34 -4.33
C LEU A 51 -0.30 6.12 -5.61
N ASN A 52 -1.32 6.71 -6.22
CA ASN A 52 -1.14 7.47 -7.45
C ASN A 52 -0.22 8.68 -7.22
N ILE A 53 -0.34 9.36 -6.08
CA ILE A 53 0.56 10.44 -5.70
C ILE A 53 2.00 9.92 -5.52
N LEU A 54 2.19 8.78 -4.83
CA LEU A 54 3.50 8.16 -4.68
C LEU A 54 4.10 7.71 -6.01
N ALA A 55 3.28 7.16 -6.91
CA ALA A 55 3.67 6.75 -8.26
C ALA A 55 4.15 7.96 -9.07
N ILE A 56 3.41 9.07 -9.02
CA ILE A 56 3.80 10.32 -9.67
C ILE A 56 5.11 10.85 -9.08
N GLN A 57 5.26 10.84 -7.75
CA GLN A 57 6.49 11.29 -7.07
C GLN A 57 7.71 10.42 -7.39
N THR A 58 7.51 9.13 -7.62
CA THR A 58 8.56 8.17 -7.97
C THR A 58 8.76 8.03 -9.48
N GLY A 59 8.03 8.79 -10.31
CA GLY A 59 8.15 8.74 -11.76
C GLY A 59 7.62 7.45 -12.40
N GLY A 60 6.67 6.78 -11.76
CA GLY A 60 6.10 5.50 -12.18
C GLY A 60 6.89 4.28 -11.72
N LEU A 61 7.80 4.44 -10.75
CA LEU A 61 8.66 3.38 -10.22
C LEU A 61 8.05 2.72 -8.97
N LEU A 62 6.80 2.26 -9.08
CA LEU A 62 6.13 1.40 -8.09
C LEU A 62 5.90 0.01 -8.69
#